data_AF-A0A947B267-F1
#
_entry.id   AF-A0A947B267-F1
#
_cell.length_a   1.000
_cell.length_b   1.000
_cell.length_c   1.000
_cell.angle_alpha   90.00
_cell.angle_beta   90.00
_cell.angle_gamma   90.00
#
_symmetry.space_group_name_H-M   'P 1'
#
loop_
_entity.id
_entity.type
_entity.pdbx_description
1 polymer ?
#
loop_
_entity_poly.entity_id
_entity_poly.type
_entity_poly.pdbx_seq_one_letter_code
_entity_poly.pdbx_strand_id
1 'polypeptide(L)'
;MSDATKKTGPEELGAYYAYLEDGQLVMEPQCACGNPLDETYLCDKCEKRCRCTDILCEDQATLNIVEKFIHTSPKFSSFKAMLGKRKSPPK
;
A
#
# COMPACT_ATOMS: atom_id res chain seq x y z
N MET A 1 -30.47 -0.89 -20.38
CA MET A 1 -29.87 -0.21 -19.20
C MET A 1 -28.96 -1.25 -18.56
N SER A 2 -27.66 -1.13 -18.78
CA SER A 2 -26.69 -2.17 -18.45
C SER A 2 -26.04 -1.84 -17.11
N ASP A 3 -26.65 -2.29 -16.02
CA ASP A 3 -26.07 -2.19 -14.68
C ASP A 3 -25.09 -3.36 -14.48
N ALA A 4 -23.90 -3.21 -15.05
CA ALA A 4 -22.78 -4.09 -14.76
C ALA A 4 -22.19 -3.70 -13.41
N THR A 5 -22.89 -4.03 -12.32
CA THR A 5 -22.29 -4.04 -10.99
C THR A 5 -21.26 -5.17 -10.97
N LYS A 6 -20.06 -4.87 -11.44
CA LYS A 6 -18.89 -5.74 -11.35
C LYS A 6 -18.62 -5.92 -9.86
N LYS A 7 -19.16 -7.00 -9.28
CA LYS A 7 -18.85 -7.44 -7.93
C LYS A 7 -17.38 -7.81 -7.90
N THR A 8 -16.52 -6.83 -7.66
CA THR A 8 -15.19 -7.08 -7.11
C THR A 8 -15.42 -7.87 -5.83
N GLY A 9 -14.81 -9.06 -5.72
CA GLY A 9 -14.81 -9.84 -4.49
C GLY A 9 -14.23 -9.03 -3.33
N PRO A 10 -14.12 -9.59 -2.11
CA PRO A 10 -13.54 -8.87 -0.99
C PRO A 10 -12.10 -8.48 -1.34
N GLU A 11 -11.89 -7.24 -1.78
CA GLU A 11 -10.56 -6.63 -1.90
C GLU A 11 -10.03 -6.59 -0.47
N GLU A 12 -9.06 -7.45 -0.17
CA GLU A 12 -8.38 -7.35 1.12
C GLU A 12 -7.51 -6.10 1.12
N LEU A 13 -7.55 -5.38 2.25
CA LEU A 13 -6.81 -4.14 2.44
C LEU A 13 -5.30 -4.43 2.48
N GLY A 14 -4.59 -4.04 1.44
CA GLY A 14 -3.14 -3.99 1.43
C GLY A 14 -2.65 -2.61 1.89
N ALA A 15 -1.35 -2.48 2.10
CA ALA A 15 -0.70 -1.20 2.37
C ALA A 15 0.66 -1.15 1.68
N TYR A 16 1.15 0.04 1.37
CA TYR A 16 2.57 0.21 1.06
C TYR A 16 3.36 0.29 2.35
N TYR A 17 4.53 -0.35 2.38
CA TYR A 17 5.56 -0.05 3.37
C TYR A 17 6.57 0.90 2.74
N ALA A 18 6.77 2.05 3.36
CA ALA A 18 7.66 3.09 2.89
C ALA A 18 8.86 3.22 3.83
N TYR A 19 10.06 3.33 3.26
CA TYR A 19 11.31 3.54 3.98
C TYR A 19 12.30 4.33 3.11
N LEU A 20 13.37 4.83 3.72
CA LEU A 20 14.46 5.48 3.00
C LEU A 20 15.62 4.49 2.84
N GLU A 21 15.99 4.22 1.59
CA GLU A 21 17.19 3.45 1.23
C GLU A 21 18.13 4.36 0.44
N ASP A 22 19.36 4.54 0.92
CA ASP A 22 20.36 5.45 0.33
C ASP A 22 19.82 6.88 0.07
N GLY A 23 18.92 7.35 0.94
CA GLY A 23 18.29 8.67 0.85
C GLY A 23 17.17 8.76 -0.19
N GLN A 24 16.81 7.66 -0.85
CA GLN A 24 15.69 7.56 -1.77
C GLN A 24 14.48 6.94 -1.10
N LEU A 25 13.29 7.46 -1.42
CA LEU A 25 12.03 6.89 -0.95
C LEU A 25 11.74 5.58 -1.68
N VAL A 26 11.73 4.48 -0.94
CA VAL A 26 11.28 3.17 -1.41
C VAL A 26 9.88 2.91 -0.89
N MET A 27 9.00 2.36 -1.74
CA MET A 27 7.63 1.98 -1.38
C MET A 27 7.31 0.58 -1.89
N GLU A 28 7.05 -0.34 -0.99
CA GLU A 28 6.78 -1.74 -1.30
C GLU A 28 5.32 -2.10 -1.01
N PRO A 29 4.56 -2.58 -1.99
CA PRO A 29 3.18 -3.00 -1.75
C PRO A 29 3.15 -4.32 -0.97
N GLN A 30 2.37 -4.36 0.11
CA GLN A 30 2.18 -5.52 0.98
C GLN A 30 0.71 -5.87 1.11
N CYS A 31 0.42 -7.17 1.11
CA CYS A 31 -0.89 -7.71 1.42
C CYS A 31 -1.22 -7.52 2.91
N ALA A 32 -2.51 -7.60 3.26
CA ALA A 32 -2.98 -7.65 4.65
C ALA A 32 -2.24 -8.71 5.50
N CYS A 33 -1.87 -9.83 4.87
CA CYS A 33 -1.18 -10.97 5.47
C CYS A 33 0.34 -10.77 5.63
N GLY A 34 0.91 -9.67 5.13
CA GLY A 34 2.33 -9.34 5.22
C GLY A 34 3.19 -9.84 4.06
N ASN A 35 2.65 -10.59 3.11
CA ASN A 35 3.39 -10.95 1.89
C ASN A 35 3.53 -9.75 0.95
N PRO A 36 4.67 -9.63 0.24
CA PRO A 36 4.80 -8.65 -0.83
C PRO A 36 3.80 -8.93 -1.94
N LEU A 37 3.28 -7.88 -2.55
CA LEU A 37 2.44 -7.98 -3.73
C LEU A 37 3.31 -7.87 -4.99
N ASP A 38 2.90 -8.55 -6.06
CA ASP A 38 3.53 -8.40 -7.36
C ASP A 38 3.15 -7.06 -8.03
N GLU A 39 3.67 -6.81 -9.24
CA GLU A 39 3.39 -5.61 -10.03
C GLU A 39 1.89 -5.44 -10.39
N THR A 40 1.12 -6.53 -10.29
CA THR A 40 -0.34 -6.55 -10.53
C THR A 40 -1.16 -6.40 -9.25
N TYR A 41 -0.49 -6.17 -8.11
CA TYR A 41 -1.05 -6.13 -6.76
C TYR A 41 -1.69 -7.46 -6.33
N LEU A 42 -1.22 -8.58 -6.88
CA LEU A 42 -1.65 -9.92 -6.50
C LEU A 42 -0.76 -10.46 -5.38
N CYS A 43 -1.40 -11.01 -4.35
CA CYS A 43 -0.73 -11.77 -3.30
C CYS A 43 -0.68 -13.24 -3.70
N ASP A 44 0.51 -13.83 -3.73
CA ASP A 44 0.73 -15.25 -4.03
C ASP A 44 0.14 -16.18 -2.96
N LYS A 45 0.14 -15.76 -1.71
CA LYS A 45 -0.34 -16.55 -0.56
C LYS A 45 -1.84 -16.47 -0.33
N CYS A 46 -2.43 -15.32 -0.61
CA CYS A 46 -3.87 -15.13 -0.47
C CYS A 46 -4.62 -15.41 -1.78
N GLU A 47 -3.90 -15.49 -2.90
CA GLU A 47 -4.44 -15.60 -4.28
C GLU A 47 -5.48 -14.50 -4.58
N LYS A 48 -5.27 -13.32 -4.00
CA LYS A 48 -6.19 -12.17 -4.07
C LYS A 48 -5.46 -10.92 -4.52
N ARG A 49 -6.19 -10.07 -5.25
CA ARG A 49 -5.74 -8.71 -5.55
C ARG A 49 -6.02 -7.80 -4.37
N CYS A 50 -5.01 -7.06 -3.97
CA CYS A 50 -5.09 -6.09 -2.89
C CYS A 50 -5.17 -4.67 -3.43
N ARG A 51 -5.90 -3.83 -2.71
CA ARG A 51 -5.88 -2.39 -2.92
C ARG A 51 -5.08 -1.74 -1.81
N CYS A 52 -4.00 -1.06 -2.17
CA CYS A 52 -3.13 -0.36 -1.24
C CYS A 52 -3.41 1.14 -1.28
N THR A 53 -4.17 1.66 -0.33
CA THR A 53 -4.37 3.11 -0.14
C THR A 53 -3.66 3.64 1.10
N ASP A 54 -3.33 2.75 2.05
CA ASP A 54 -2.57 3.12 3.23
C ASP A 54 -1.07 2.96 2.97
N ILE A 55 -0.28 3.87 3.52
CA ILE A 55 1.18 3.89 3.44
C ILE A 55 1.73 3.91 4.86
N LEU A 56 2.37 2.80 5.24
CA LEU A 56 3.04 2.60 6.52
C LEU A 56 4.49 3.05 6.38
N CYS A 57 4.83 4.17 6.98
CA CYS A 57 6.18 4.73 6.95
C CYS A 57 7.00 4.17 8.12
N GLU A 58 8.24 3.76 7.84
CA GLU A 58 9.17 3.23 8.84
C GLU A 58 9.46 4.22 9.97
N ASP A 59 9.69 5.48 9.60
CA ASP A 59 10.06 6.55 10.51
C ASP A 59 9.42 7.90 10.13
N GLN A 60 9.65 8.90 11.00
CA GLN A 60 9.10 10.23 10.82
C GLN A 60 9.70 10.96 9.61
N ALA A 61 10.96 10.68 9.26
CA ALA A 61 11.60 11.30 8.10
C ALA A 61 10.91 10.87 6.81
N THR A 62 10.65 9.56 6.68
CA THR A 62 9.89 8.96 5.58
C THR A 62 8.47 9.51 5.52
N LEU A 63 7.77 9.55 6.66
CA LEU A 63 6.41 10.08 6.75
C LEU A 63 6.31 11.52 6.23
N ASN A 64 7.22 12.39 6.65
CA ASN A 64 7.24 13.79 6.22
C ASN A 64 7.43 13.93 4.69
N ILE A 65 8.18 13.03 4.06
CA ILE A 65 8.38 13.02 2.60
C ILE A 65 7.11 12.55 1.90
N VAL A 66 6.54 11.44 2.37
CA VAL A 66 5.32 10.86 1.78
C VAL A 66 4.12 11.80 1.92
N GLU A 67 3.93 12.44 3.07
CA GLU A 67 2.83 13.40 3.28
C GLU A 67 2.95 14.59 2.31
N LYS A 68 4.15 15.13 2.11
CA LYS A 68 4.39 16.17 1.10
C LYS A 68 4.03 15.68 -0.31
N PHE A 69 4.39 14.45 -0.65
CA PHE A 69 4.07 13.85 -1.94
C PHE A 69 2.55 13.68 -2.14
N ILE A 70 1.83 13.18 -1.13
CA ILE A 70 0.38 13.01 -1.17
C ILE A 70 -0.33 14.36 -1.32
N HIS A 71 0.06 15.36 -0.53
CA HIS A 71 -0.59 16.68 -0.56
C HIS A 71 -0.35 17.47 -1.85
N THR A 72 0.76 17.22 -2.54
CA THR A 72 1.11 17.96 -3.76
C THR A 72 0.44 17.41 -5.02
N SER A 73 -0.14 16.21 -4.97
CA SER A 73 -0.71 15.56 -6.14
C SER A 73 -2.15 15.07 -5.88
N PRO A 74 -3.16 15.68 -6.54
CA PRO A 74 -4.58 15.31 -6.37
C PRO A 74 -4.89 13.83 -6.64
N LYS A 75 -4.07 13.15 -7.44
CA LYS A 75 -4.20 11.73 -7.75
C LYS A 75 -4.01 10.83 -6.52
N PHE A 76 -3.31 11.32 -5.50
CA PHE A 76 -3.07 10.59 -4.26
C PHE A 76 -4.00 11.02 -3.12
N SER A 77 -5.05 11.79 -3.39
CA SER A 77 -6.02 12.25 -2.37
C SER A 77 -6.71 11.12 -1.57
N SER A 78 -6.76 9.91 -2.13
CA SER A 78 -7.30 8.72 -1.45
C SER A 78 -6.27 7.98 -0.59
N PHE A 79 -4.99 8.39 -0.65
CA PHE A 79 -3.92 7.76 0.11
C PHE A 79 -3.75 8.39 1.48
N LYS A 80 -3.39 7.57 2.46
CA LYS A 80 -3.12 8.01 3.83
C LYS A 80 -1.77 7.48 4.27
N ALA A 81 -0.92 8.35 4.80
CA ALA A 81 0.36 7.97 5.37
C ALA A 81 0.28 7.98 6.89
N MET A 82 0.94 7.01 7.52
CA MET A 82 1.08 6.92 8.97
C MET A 82 2.33 6.14 9.35
N LEU A 83 2.82 6.34 10.58
CA LEU A 83 3.89 5.49 11.11
C LEU A 83 3.37 4.06 11.29
N GLY A 84 4.16 3.09 10.85
CA GLY A 84 3.79 1.69 10.93
C GLY A 84 4.97 0.76 10.76
N LYS A 85 4.82 -0.46 11.27
CA LYS A 85 5.82 -1.51 11.09
C LYS A 85 5.52 -2.32 9.85
N ARG A 86 6.57 -2.75 9.16
CA ARG A 86 6.45 -3.76 8.10
C ARG A 86 5.76 -5.00 8.66
N LYS A 87 4.70 -5.45 8.01
CA LYS A 87 4.10 -6.74 8.35
C LYS A 87 5.05 -7.83 7.86
N SER A 88 5.43 -8.72 8.76
CA SER A 88 6.12 -9.95 8.38
C SER A 88 5.07 -11.02 8.07
N PRO A 89 5.24 -11.83 7.01
CA PRO A 89 4.40 -12.99 6.80
C PRO A 89 4.44 -13.89 8.04
N PRO A 90 3.32 -14.47 8.48
CA PRO A 90 3.36 -15.54 9.47
C PRO A 90 4.24 -16.68 8.92
N LYS A 91 5.17 -17.18 9.74
CA LYS A 91 6.02 -18.34 9.42
C LYS A 91 5.18 -19.57 9.14
#